data_AF-A0A2E8M472-F1
#
_entry.id   AF-A0A2E8M472-F1
#
_cell.length_a   1.000
_cell.length_b   1.000
_cell.length_c   1.000
_cell.angle_alpha   90.00
_cell.angle_beta   90.00
_cell.angle_gamma   90.00
#
_symmetry.space_group_name_H-M   'P 1'
#
loop_
_entity.id
_entity.type
_entity.pdbx_description
1 polymer ?
#
loop_
_entity_poly.entity_id
_entity_poly.type
_entity_poly.pdbx_seq_one_letter_code
_entity_poly.pdbx_strand_id
1 'polypeptide(L)'
;MNTITPLPENPGILTTTVGSYPVPDWLSALPSEQAVNDATRVIFDTQRQAGIDLPTDGELYRFDINHPDTNGMIEYFVAPMGGCDTSIGRKDAEAFRSMHSMGFRAKPAAVVREALHGGGLNLIEDCQRAAKVAGGPFKFTVTSPYMLARTLLDQHYHDFAALTLALADVMAEQVSGCPCSCLQVDEANIPGNPSDGPLAAKAINKVLDAFDGPTAVHFCFGNYGGQTIQAGAWQPLLEFLNSLHANHLVLELAHRPKDDLQALKDLNQTVGIGLGVVDIKVNEVETAEDIAQSIEDAEKVIGAGRVQYIHPDCGFWMLKRSVADRKIAALAMGRDLYLGR
;
A
#
# COMPACT_ATOMS: atom_id res chain seq x y z
N MET A 1 16.71 21.82 -2.76
CA MET A 1 15.46 21.36 -3.40
C MET A 1 15.68 19.92 -3.77
N ASN A 2 15.01 18.98 -3.11
CA ASN A 2 15.05 17.57 -3.50
C ASN A 2 14.34 17.48 -4.84
N THR A 3 15.09 17.22 -5.92
CA THR A 3 14.51 17.07 -7.25
C THR A 3 13.79 15.74 -7.32
N ILE A 4 12.47 15.76 -7.37
CA ILE A 4 11.65 14.57 -7.65
C ILE A 4 12.00 14.09 -9.06
N THR A 5 12.41 12.82 -9.17
CA THR A 5 12.64 12.20 -10.48
C THR A 5 11.30 11.98 -11.17
N PRO A 6 11.08 12.45 -12.41
CA PRO A 6 9.82 12.24 -13.11
C PRO A 6 9.49 10.76 -13.32
N LEU A 7 8.21 10.44 -13.39
CA LEU A 7 7.73 9.11 -13.79
C LEU A 7 8.06 8.84 -15.26
N PRO A 8 8.30 7.57 -15.64
CA PRO A 8 8.48 7.21 -17.04
C PRO A 8 7.18 7.41 -17.83
N GLU A 9 7.27 7.94 -19.06
CA GLU A 9 6.11 8.10 -19.96
C GLU A 9 5.92 6.91 -20.91
N ASN A 10 6.92 6.03 -20.99
CA ASN A 10 6.89 4.84 -21.83
C ASN A 10 7.41 3.62 -21.05
N PRO A 11 6.84 2.43 -21.32
CA PRO A 11 5.77 2.15 -22.29
C PRO A 11 4.39 2.60 -21.81
N GLY A 12 3.36 2.53 -22.67
CA GLY A 12 2.01 3.06 -22.38
C GLY A 12 1.27 2.41 -21.21
N ILE A 13 1.73 1.25 -20.73
CA ILE A 13 1.33 0.61 -19.48
C ILE A 13 2.58 0.33 -18.66
N LEU A 14 2.68 0.95 -17.49
CA LEU A 14 3.83 0.80 -16.61
C LEU A 14 3.66 -0.39 -15.66
N THR A 15 4.77 -0.95 -15.20
CA THR A 15 4.80 -1.98 -14.16
C THR A 15 5.21 -1.37 -12.82
N THR A 16 4.55 -1.80 -11.76
CA THR A 16 4.90 -1.43 -10.38
C THR A 16 4.65 -2.60 -9.43
N THR A 17 5.17 -2.50 -8.21
CA THR A 17 4.79 -3.38 -7.10
C THR A 17 3.94 -2.59 -6.11
N VAL A 18 3.22 -3.26 -5.22
CA VAL A 18 2.37 -2.53 -4.26
C VAL A 18 3.22 -1.80 -3.23
N GLY A 19 4.24 -2.43 -2.66
CA GLY A 19 4.96 -1.88 -1.52
C GLY A 19 5.97 -2.86 -0.97
N SER A 20 5.58 -3.61 0.06
CA SER A 20 6.44 -4.59 0.72
C SER A 20 7.04 -5.67 -0.20
N TYR A 21 8.26 -6.10 0.14
CA TYR A 21 8.99 -7.19 -0.54
C TYR A 21 9.55 -8.18 0.49
N PRO A 22 9.80 -9.47 0.13
CA PRO A 22 10.38 -10.42 1.07
C PRO A 22 11.74 -9.97 1.59
N VAL A 23 11.88 -9.96 2.91
CA VAL A 23 13.12 -9.60 3.60
C VAL A 23 14.23 -10.56 3.19
N PRO A 24 15.37 -10.08 2.66
CA PRO A 24 16.50 -10.96 2.35
C PRO A 24 17.02 -11.69 3.59
N ASP A 25 17.32 -12.98 3.47
CA ASP A 25 17.72 -13.84 4.61
C ASP A 25 18.90 -13.25 5.41
N TRP A 26 19.83 -12.58 4.74
CA TRP A 26 21.00 -11.97 5.36
C TRP A 26 20.66 -10.70 6.19
N LEU A 27 19.61 -9.96 5.82
CA LEU A 27 19.12 -8.83 6.62
C LEU A 27 18.48 -9.35 7.91
N SER A 28 17.70 -10.42 7.80
CA SER A 28 17.10 -11.08 8.97
C SER A 28 18.14 -11.69 9.90
N ALA A 29 19.24 -12.20 9.35
CA ALA A 29 20.31 -12.82 10.13
C ALA A 29 21.19 -11.82 10.88
N LEU A 30 21.42 -10.62 10.32
CA LEU A 30 22.29 -9.60 10.93
C LEU A 30 21.80 -8.17 10.63
N PRO A 31 20.72 -7.72 11.30
CA PRO A 31 20.15 -6.41 11.05
C PRO A 31 21.06 -5.28 11.52
N SER A 32 21.23 -4.27 10.66
CA SER A 32 21.91 -3.01 10.95
C SER A 32 21.42 -1.94 9.98
N GLU A 33 21.66 -0.66 10.28
CA GLU A 33 21.33 0.43 9.34
C GLU A 33 22.02 0.25 7.98
N GLN A 34 23.28 -0.23 7.98
CA GLN A 34 23.99 -0.55 6.76
C GLN A 34 23.31 -1.69 5.99
N ALA A 35 22.95 -2.78 6.68
CA ALA A 35 22.29 -3.93 6.06
C ALA A 35 20.93 -3.54 5.46
N VAL A 36 20.15 -2.69 6.12
CA VAL A 36 18.87 -2.17 5.61
C VAL A 36 19.09 -1.38 4.31
N ASN A 37 20.07 -0.48 4.29
CA ASN A 37 20.38 0.32 3.10
C ASN A 37 20.83 -0.56 1.92
N ASP A 38 21.71 -1.53 2.19
CA ASP A 38 22.19 -2.46 1.18
C ASP A 38 21.06 -3.36 0.66
N ALA A 39 20.15 -3.80 1.54
CA ALA A 39 19.02 -4.64 1.17
C ALA A 39 18.03 -3.85 0.31
N THR A 40 17.75 -2.61 0.70
CA THR A 40 16.89 -1.69 -0.06
C THR A 40 17.44 -1.46 -1.47
N ARG A 41 18.77 -1.27 -1.60
CA ARG A 41 19.43 -1.16 -2.91
C ARG A 41 19.23 -2.43 -3.75
N VAL A 42 19.43 -3.60 -3.16
CA VAL A 42 19.23 -4.89 -3.84
C VAL A 42 17.78 -5.05 -4.29
N ILE A 43 16.80 -4.63 -3.48
CA ILE A 43 15.38 -4.73 -3.84
C ILE A 43 15.02 -3.79 -4.99
N PHE A 44 15.52 -2.55 -4.99
CA PHE A 44 15.35 -1.65 -6.13
C PHE A 44 15.95 -2.23 -7.42
N ASP A 45 17.18 -2.73 -7.33
CA ASP A 45 17.91 -3.28 -8.48
C ASP A 45 17.24 -4.55 -9.01
N THR A 46 16.80 -5.44 -8.13
CA THR A 46 16.06 -6.67 -8.50
C THR A 46 14.77 -6.34 -9.25
N GLN A 47 13.99 -5.38 -8.75
CA GLN A 47 12.76 -4.95 -9.41
C GLN A 47 13.05 -4.36 -10.80
N ARG A 48 14.05 -3.50 -10.95
CA ARG A 48 14.39 -2.93 -12.26
C ARG A 48 14.91 -3.95 -13.25
N GLN A 49 15.76 -4.88 -12.82
CA GLN A 49 16.24 -5.98 -13.68
C GLN A 49 15.10 -6.87 -14.16
N ALA A 50 14.06 -7.03 -13.34
CA ALA A 50 12.84 -7.74 -13.73
C ALA A 50 11.88 -6.92 -14.61
N GLY A 51 12.20 -5.66 -14.93
CA GLY A 51 11.37 -4.81 -15.78
C GLY A 51 10.26 -4.06 -15.05
N ILE A 52 10.42 -3.80 -13.74
CA ILE A 52 9.54 -2.92 -12.98
C ILE A 52 9.92 -1.44 -13.23
N ASP A 53 9.01 -0.68 -13.81
CA ASP A 53 9.23 0.72 -14.20
C ASP A 53 9.18 1.67 -12.99
N LEU A 54 8.27 1.41 -12.05
CA LEU A 54 8.11 2.18 -10.81
C LEU A 54 8.28 1.26 -9.59
N PRO A 55 9.52 0.99 -9.16
CA PRO A 55 9.79 0.09 -8.03
C PRO A 55 9.51 0.76 -6.68
N THR A 56 9.38 -0.05 -5.64
CA THR A 56 9.28 0.38 -4.24
C THR A 56 10.54 -0.01 -3.46
N ASP A 57 10.72 0.54 -2.26
CA ASP A 57 11.83 0.20 -1.37
C ASP A 57 11.70 -1.16 -0.67
N GLY A 58 10.57 -1.84 -0.88
CA GLY A 58 10.25 -3.12 -0.26
C GLY A 58 9.87 -3.04 1.22
N GLU A 59 9.75 -1.83 1.79
CA GLU A 59 9.33 -1.58 3.18
C GLU A 59 10.18 -2.31 4.25
N LEU A 60 11.43 -2.63 3.92
CA LEU A 60 12.26 -3.57 4.70
C LEU A 60 12.53 -3.11 6.14
N TYR A 61 12.53 -1.80 6.37
CA TYR A 61 12.77 -1.19 7.69
C TYR A 61 11.52 -1.13 8.58
N ARG A 62 10.35 -1.53 8.06
CA ARG A 62 9.08 -1.47 8.80
C ARG A 62 8.78 -2.74 9.60
N PHE A 63 9.40 -3.85 9.24
CA PHE A 63 9.08 -5.16 9.81
C PHE A 63 9.97 -5.50 10.99
N ASP A 64 9.36 -5.85 12.12
CA ASP A 64 10.03 -6.50 13.25
C ASP A 64 9.84 -8.02 13.14
N ILE A 65 10.93 -8.76 13.03
CA ILE A 65 10.93 -10.22 12.90
C ILE A 65 10.36 -10.91 14.14
N ASN A 66 10.39 -10.25 15.30
CA ASN A 66 9.91 -10.81 16.58
C ASN A 66 8.44 -10.48 16.87
N HIS A 67 7.77 -9.73 16.00
CA HIS A 67 6.41 -9.27 16.22
C HIS A 67 5.44 -9.93 15.21
N PRO A 68 4.21 -10.27 15.62
CA PRO A 68 3.24 -10.93 14.73
C PRO A 68 2.89 -10.11 13.48
N ASP A 69 2.34 -10.83 12.51
CA ASP A 69 1.79 -10.39 11.23
C ASP A 69 1.13 -9.01 11.28
N THR A 70 1.38 -8.17 10.27
CA THR A 70 0.89 -6.78 10.03
C THR A 70 1.69 -5.60 10.60
N ASN A 71 2.80 -5.85 11.30
CA ASN A 71 3.60 -4.78 11.95
C ASN A 71 4.12 -3.66 11.04
N GLY A 72 4.55 -3.99 9.82
CA GLY A 72 5.08 -3.01 8.89
C GLY A 72 4.04 -2.02 8.38
N MET A 73 2.76 -2.42 8.36
CA MET A 73 1.66 -1.58 7.91
C MET A 73 1.07 -0.74 9.05
N ILE A 74 1.10 -1.20 10.30
CA ILE A 74 0.37 -0.56 11.39
C ILE A 74 1.34 -0.07 12.47
N GLU A 75 1.98 -1.00 13.19
CA GLU A 75 2.83 -0.71 14.35
C GLU A 75 3.97 0.23 14.02
N TYR A 76 4.56 0.10 12.84
CA TYR A 76 5.62 1.00 12.38
C TYR A 76 5.22 2.48 12.43
N PHE A 77 3.95 2.78 12.14
CA PHE A 77 3.42 4.13 12.13
C PHE A 77 2.96 4.57 13.52
N VAL A 78 2.21 3.71 14.23
CA VAL A 78 1.55 4.12 15.48
C VAL A 78 2.44 4.03 16.71
N ALA A 79 3.45 3.13 16.72
CA ALA A 79 4.33 2.97 17.87
C ALA A 79 5.22 4.19 18.15
N PRO A 80 5.85 4.84 17.15
CA PRO A 80 6.63 6.05 17.38
C PRO A 80 5.78 7.33 17.41
N MET A 81 4.49 7.26 17.03
CA MET A 81 3.61 8.42 16.98
C MET A 81 3.31 8.97 18.39
N GLY A 82 3.38 10.29 18.53
CA GLY A 82 3.07 10.97 19.78
C GLY A 82 1.60 10.81 20.15
N GLY A 83 1.32 10.64 21.44
CA GLY A 83 -0.03 10.37 21.98
C GLY A 83 -0.45 8.89 21.95
N CYS A 84 0.28 8.03 21.25
CA CYS A 84 0.09 6.58 21.25
C CYS A 84 0.90 5.90 22.38
N ASP A 85 0.25 5.05 23.17
CA ASP A 85 0.88 4.17 24.15
C ASP A 85 0.80 2.71 23.69
N THR A 86 1.95 2.07 23.50
CA THR A 86 2.08 0.66 23.10
C THR A 86 2.13 -0.30 24.30
N SER A 87 2.06 0.23 25.53
CA SER A 87 1.99 -0.55 26.77
C SER A 87 0.58 -1.10 26.99
N ILE A 88 0.21 -2.12 26.23
CA ILE A 88 -1.17 -2.64 26.23
C ILE A 88 -1.45 -3.50 27.47
N GLY A 89 -2.31 -3.00 28.35
CA GLY A 89 -2.77 -3.71 29.54
C GLY A 89 -3.92 -4.68 29.27
N ARG A 90 -4.26 -5.52 30.27
CA ARG A 90 -5.40 -6.44 30.22
C ARG A 90 -6.71 -5.72 29.90
N LYS A 91 -6.97 -4.59 30.58
CA LYS A 91 -8.19 -3.79 30.40
C LYS A 91 -8.30 -3.21 29.00
N ASP A 92 -7.20 -2.70 28.46
CA ASP A 92 -7.16 -2.15 27.10
C ASP A 92 -7.48 -3.24 26.07
N ALA A 93 -6.89 -4.42 26.23
CA ALA A 93 -7.16 -5.56 25.34
C ALA A 93 -8.62 -6.05 25.45
N GLU A 94 -9.21 -6.07 26.65
CA GLU A 94 -10.63 -6.41 26.85
C GLU A 94 -11.56 -5.36 26.21
N ALA A 95 -11.26 -4.07 26.40
CA ALA A 95 -12.02 -2.97 25.80
C ALA A 95 -11.97 -3.02 24.27
N PHE A 96 -10.79 -3.18 23.68
CA PHE A 96 -10.64 -3.28 22.24
C PHE A 96 -11.41 -4.46 21.64
N ARG A 97 -11.33 -5.65 22.25
CA ARG A 97 -12.12 -6.82 21.80
C ARG A 97 -13.62 -6.55 21.81
N SER A 98 -14.11 -5.77 22.78
CA SER A 98 -15.53 -5.44 22.87
C SER A 98 -16.04 -4.53 21.74
N MET A 99 -15.14 -3.81 21.05
CA MET A 99 -15.50 -2.96 19.91
C MET A 99 -15.88 -3.78 18.66
N HIS A 100 -15.47 -5.05 18.57
CA HIS A 100 -15.67 -5.92 17.41
C HIS A 100 -15.30 -5.28 16.06
N SER A 101 -14.38 -4.31 16.08
CA SER A 101 -14.04 -3.49 14.92
C SER A 101 -13.17 -4.21 13.90
N MET A 102 -12.41 -5.24 14.31
CA MET A 102 -11.53 -6.02 13.42
C MET A 102 -11.52 -7.51 13.80
N GLY A 103 -11.80 -8.38 12.83
CA GLY A 103 -11.81 -9.84 13.03
C GLY A 103 -10.41 -10.47 13.08
N PHE A 104 -9.41 -9.83 12.48
CA PHE A 104 -8.04 -10.36 12.39
C PHE A 104 -7.14 -10.00 13.58
N ARG A 105 -7.61 -9.17 14.53
CA ARG A 105 -6.78 -8.66 15.63
C ARG A 105 -7.51 -8.63 16.96
N ALA A 106 -6.87 -9.19 18.00
CA ALA A 106 -7.45 -9.30 19.36
C ALA A 106 -6.92 -8.26 20.37
N LYS A 107 -5.99 -7.41 19.97
CA LYS A 107 -5.38 -6.34 20.78
C LYS A 107 -5.22 -5.08 19.91
N PRO A 108 -5.35 -3.87 20.48
CA PRO A 108 -5.06 -2.66 19.73
C PRO A 108 -3.56 -2.60 19.39
N ALA A 109 -3.21 -1.89 18.32
CA ALA A 109 -1.82 -1.60 18.00
C ALA A 109 -1.20 -0.57 18.98
N ALA A 110 -2.00 0.41 19.40
CA ALA A 110 -1.69 1.33 20.49
C ALA A 110 -2.99 1.87 21.13
N VAL A 111 -2.86 2.42 22.34
CA VAL A 111 -3.93 3.19 23.00
C VAL A 111 -3.64 4.67 22.80
N VAL A 112 -4.61 5.43 22.27
CA VAL A 112 -4.49 6.88 22.16
C VAL A 112 -4.90 7.50 23.49
N ARG A 113 -3.93 8.02 24.24
CA ARG A 113 -4.14 8.60 25.57
C ARG A 113 -4.13 10.12 25.58
N GLU A 114 -3.48 10.71 24.59
CA GLU A 114 -3.30 12.15 24.44
C GLU A 114 -3.55 12.55 22.98
N ALA A 115 -3.53 13.86 22.72
CA ALA A 115 -3.65 14.37 21.36
C ALA A 115 -2.48 13.85 20.50
N LEU A 116 -2.79 13.39 19.29
CA LEU A 116 -1.80 12.85 18.37
C LEU A 116 -0.88 13.97 17.85
N HIS A 117 0.40 13.64 17.72
CA HIS A 117 1.42 14.47 17.09
C HIS A 117 2.53 13.57 16.51
N GLY A 118 3.49 14.14 15.76
CA GLY A 118 4.52 13.34 15.08
C GLY A 118 5.33 12.42 16.00
N GLY A 119 5.59 12.81 17.25
CA GLY A 119 6.40 12.03 18.18
C GLY A 119 7.78 11.73 17.59
N GLY A 120 8.15 10.45 17.56
CA GLY A 120 9.34 9.93 16.90
C GLY A 120 9.11 9.39 15.49
N LEU A 121 7.89 9.48 14.93
CA LEU A 121 7.62 9.08 13.55
C LEU A 121 8.36 10.03 12.60
N ASN A 122 9.11 9.47 11.64
CA ASN A 122 9.98 10.24 10.75
C ASN A 122 10.02 9.68 9.32
N LEU A 123 8.87 9.71 8.63
CA LEU A 123 8.73 9.13 7.28
C LEU A 123 9.56 9.84 6.22
N ILE A 124 9.85 11.13 6.41
CA ILE A 124 10.73 11.88 5.51
C ILE A 124 12.16 11.33 5.54
N GLU A 125 12.67 10.91 6.69
CA GLU A 125 13.99 10.28 6.80
C GLU A 125 14.01 8.92 6.09
N ASP A 126 12.94 8.13 6.23
CA ASP A 126 12.82 6.84 5.55
C ASP A 126 12.76 7.02 4.03
N CYS A 127 11.98 7.99 3.55
CA CYS A 127 11.89 8.31 2.14
C CYS A 127 13.24 8.82 1.59
N GLN A 128 13.97 9.65 2.36
CA GLN A 128 15.33 10.09 2.01
C GLN A 128 16.32 8.92 1.99
N ARG A 129 16.19 7.96 2.92
CA ARG A 129 17.01 6.74 2.96
C ARG A 129 16.80 5.92 1.67
N ALA A 130 15.54 5.69 1.30
CA ALA A 130 15.19 5.00 0.06
C ALA A 130 15.72 5.76 -1.17
N ALA A 131 15.50 7.07 -1.25
CA ALA A 131 15.92 7.91 -2.37
C ALA A 131 17.44 7.87 -2.63
N LYS A 132 18.27 7.80 -1.57
CA LYS A 132 19.74 7.69 -1.68
C LYS A 132 20.21 6.44 -2.44
N VAL A 133 19.43 5.37 -2.40
CA VAL A 133 19.78 4.08 -3.02
C VAL A 133 18.83 3.69 -4.16
N ALA A 134 17.77 4.47 -4.38
CA ALA A 134 16.77 4.21 -5.39
C ALA A 134 17.41 4.11 -6.77
N GLY A 135 18.29 5.01 -7.18
CA GLY A 135 18.91 4.95 -8.52
C GLY A 135 17.94 5.23 -9.67
N GLY A 136 16.88 6.01 -9.42
CA GLY A 136 15.86 6.35 -10.41
C GLY A 136 14.54 6.75 -9.74
N PRO A 137 13.44 6.86 -10.52
CA PRO A 137 12.12 7.06 -9.93
C PRO A 137 11.73 5.86 -9.07
N PHE A 138 10.97 6.13 -8.01
CA PHE A 138 10.43 5.10 -7.13
C PHE A 138 9.13 5.57 -6.46
N LYS A 139 8.34 4.60 -6.02
CA LYS A 139 7.11 4.82 -5.27
C LYS A 139 7.33 4.54 -3.78
N PHE A 140 6.88 5.46 -2.93
CA PHE A 140 6.97 5.36 -1.47
C PHE A 140 5.57 5.14 -0.89
N THR A 141 5.39 4.15 -0.03
CA THR A 141 4.08 3.78 0.52
C THR A 141 3.90 4.34 1.93
N VAL A 142 2.67 4.67 2.32
CA VAL A 142 2.30 4.98 3.71
C VAL A 142 0.93 4.38 4.01
N THR A 143 0.64 4.09 5.27
CA THR A 143 -0.68 3.56 5.64
C THR A 143 -1.70 4.67 5.77
N SER A 144 -2.90 4.43 5.25
CA SER A 144 -4.05 5.33 5.36
C SER A 144 -4.44 5.65 6.81
N PRO A 145 -4.84 6.90 7.10
CA PRO A 145 -5.30 7.27 8.44
C PRO A 145 -6.53 6.48 8.92
N TYR A 146 -7.42 6.10 8.01
CA TYR A 146 -8.61 5.31 8.35
C TYR A 146 -8.22 3.90 8.80
N MET A 147 -7.38 3.19 8.03
CA MET A 147 -6.81 1.90 8.46
C MET A 147 -6.13 2.01 9.83
N LEU A 148 -5.28 3.02 10.06
CA LEU A 148 -4.62 3.20 11.35
C LEU A 148 -5.65 3.37 12.48
N ALA A 149 -6.65 4.24 12.31
CA ALA A 149 -7.69 4.51 13.31
C ALA A 149 -8.43 3.23 13.76
N ARG A 150 -8.71 2.32 12.82
CA ARG A 150 -9.41 1.04 13.09
C ARG A 150 -8.63 0.11 14.01
N THR A 151 -7.31 0.31 14.11
CA THR A 151 -6.40 -0.55 14.89
C THR A 151 -6.11 -0.02 16.29
N LEU A 152 -6.57 1.19 16.60
CA LEU A 152 -6.29 1.89 17.84
C LEU A 152 -7.42 1.74 18.84
N LEU A 153 -7.08 1.77 20.13
CA LEU A 153 -8.04 2.00 21.19
C LEU A 153 -8.03 3.48 21.57
N ASP A 154 -9.13 4.17 21.33
CA ASP A 154 -9.23 5.61 21.60
C ASP A 154 -9.71 5.91 23.03
N GLN A 155 -8.83 6.51 23.84
CA GLN A 155 -9.13 6.99 25.19
C GLN A 155 -8.97 8.52 25.30
N HIS A 156 -8.83 9.23 24.17
CA HIS A 156 -8.63 10.68 24.15
C HIS A 156 -9.73 11.42 23.38
N TYR A 157 -9.93 11.08 22.09
CA TYR A 157 -10.87 11.80 21.23
C TYR A 157 -12.31 11.36 21.49
N HIS A 158 -12.52 10.08 21.80
CA HIS A 158 -13.82 9.44 21.99
C HIS A 158 -14.77 9.64 20.80
N ASP A 159 -14.21 9.88 19.63
CA ASP A 159 -14.92 10.10 18.37
C ASP A 159 -14.04 9.58 17.23
N PHE A 160 -14.55 8.58 16.51
CA PHE A 160 -13.78 7.88 15.49
C PHE A 160 -13.40 8.82 14.34
N ALA A 161 -14.28 9.75 13.95
CA ALA A 161 -13.98 10.70 12.89
C ALA A 161 -12.91 11.70 13.31
N ALA A 162 -12.95 12.20 14.55
CA ALA A 162 -11.95 13.08 15.11
C ALA A 162 -10.58 12.40 15.20
N LEU A 163 -10.54 11.13 15.65
CA LEU A 163 -9.31 10.33 15.66
C LEU A 163 -8.74 10.13 14.25
N THR A 164 -9.58 9.72 13.30
CA THR A 164 -9.16 9.50 11.91
C THR A 164 -8.59 10.77 11.28
N LEU A 165 -9.21 11.93 11.53
CA LEU A 165 -8.72 13.20 11.01
C LEU A 165 -7.45 13.67 11.74
N ALA A 166 -7.30 13.42 13.04
CA ALA A 166 -6.06 13.71 13.75
C ALA A 166 -4.88 12.87 13.22
N LEU A 167 -5.11 11.59 12.90
CA LEU A 167 -4.13 10.75 12.20
C LEU A 167 -3.78 11.34 10.83
N ALA A 168 -4.78 11.81 10.08
CA ALA A 168 -4.55 12.43 8.78
C ALA A 168 -3.66 13.68 8.87
N ASP A 169 -3.83 14.47 9.92
CA ASP A 169 -3.00 15.66 10.18
C ASP A 169 -1.53 15.28 10.39
N VAL A 170 -1.27 14.28 11.24
CA VAL A 170 0.09 13.78 11.47
C VAL A 170 0.69 13.17 10.20
N MET A 171 -0.07 12.34 9.48
CA MET A 171 0.41 11.70 8.26
C MET A 171 0.70 12.70 7.14
N ALA A 172 -0.13 13.73 7.00
CA ALA A 172 0.09 14.82 6.04
C ALA A 172 1.40 15.59 6.32
N GLU A 173 1.69 15.88 7.60
CA GLU A 173 2.97 16.49 8.00
C GLU A 173 4.15 15.59 7.61
N GLN A 174 4.03 14.28 7.82
CA GLN A 174 5.11 13.32 7.61
C GLN A 174 5.47 13.06 6.14
N VAL A 175 4.51 13.20 5.22
CA VAL A 175 4.75 12.97 3.78
C VAL A 175 5.18 14.23 3.03
N SER A 176 5.03 15.41 3.64
CA SER A 176 5.42 16.67 3.03
C SER A 176 6.94 16.71 2.79
N GLY A 177 7.36 16.97 1.56
CA GLY A 177 8.77 17.03 1.18
C GLY A 177 9.48 15.68 0.99
N CYS A 178 8.76 14.56 1.05
CA CYS A 178 9.30 13.23 0.74
C CYS A 178 9.91 13.18 -0.67
N PRO A 179 11.19 12.78 -0.84
CA PRO A 179 11.86 12.79 -2.14
C PRO A 179 11.57 11.53 -2.98
N CYS A 180 10.30 11.22 -3.24
CA CYS A 180 9.88 10.10 -4.11
C CYS A 180 9.16 10.60 -5.37
N SER A 181 9.05 9.73 -6.38
CA SER A 181 8.37 10.05 -7.65
C SER A 181 6.86 9.85 -7.59
N CYS A 182 6.40 9.02 -6.66
CA CYS A 182 5.00 8.78 -6.40
C CYS A 182 4.81 8.43 -4.92
N LEU A 183 3.87 9.09 -4.25
CA LEU A 183 3.41 8.69 -2.92
C LEU A 183 2.20 7.77 -3.06
N GLN A 184 2.19 6.62 -2.38
CA GLN A 184 1.04 5.74 -2.32
C GLN A 184 0.49 5.65 -0.91
N VAL A 185 -0.83 5.79 -0.76
CA VAL A 185 -1.54 5.53 0.50
C VAL A 185 -2.19 4.15 0.44
N ASP A 186 -1.91 3.29 1.40
CA ASP A 186 -2.42 1.92 1.45
C ASP A 186 -3.61 1.80 2.40
N GLU A 187 -4.74 1.31 1.90
CA GLU A 187 -6.00 1.19 2.64
C GLU A 187 -6.63 -0.21 2.43
N ALA A 188 -6.52 -1.06 3.45
CA ALA A 188 -6.97 -2.46 3.42
C ALA A 188 -8.23 -2.72 4.25
N ASN A 189 -8.90 -1.67 4.74
CA ASN A 189 -10.09 -1.78 5.58
C ASN A 189 -11.35 -1.26 4.91
N ILE A 190 -11.25 -0.17 4.14
CA ILE A 190 -12.42 0.41 3.48
C ILE A 190 -13.19 -0.56 2.57
N PRO A 191 -12.57 -1.57 1.90
CA PRO A 191 -13.34 -2.45 1.03
C PRO A 191 -14.37 -3.31 1.77
N GLY A 192 -14.15 -3.56 3.07
CA GLY A 192 -15.11 -4.23 3.96
C GLY A 192 -16.05 -3.28 4.70
N ASN A 193 -15.87 -1.96 4.56
CA ASN A 193 -16.58 -0.93 5.31
C ASN A 193 -17.01 0.25 4.43
N PRO A 194 -17.71 0.02 3.30
CA PRO A 194 -17.98 1.05 2.29
C PRO A 194 -18.76 2.26 2.83
N SER A 195 -19.55 2.09 3.90
CA SER A 195 -20.28 3.19 4.56
C SER A 195 -19.38 4.31 5.08
N ASP A 196 -18.13 3.98 5.40
CA ASP A 196 -17.18 4.94 5.96
C ASP A 196 -16.42 5.71 4.87
N GLY A 197 -16.74 5.47 3.59
CA GLY A 197 -16.11 6.07 2.43
C GLY A 197 -15.91 7.58 2.53
N PRO A 198 -16.94 8.39 2.87
CA PRO A 198 -16.77 9.83 3.01
C PRO A 198 -15.72 10.26 4.04
N LEU A 199 -15.62 9.56 5.18
CA LEU A 199 -14.62 9.85 6.20
C LEU A 199 -13.22 9.42 5.74
N ALA A 200 -13.12 8.21 5.19
CA ALA A 200 -11.85 7.68 4.68
C ALA A 200 -11.29 8.54 3.55
N ALA A 201 -12.12 8.97 2.60
CA ALA A 201 -11.70 9.85 1.51
C ALA A 201 -11.18 11.18 2.02
N LYS A 202 -11.92 11.80 2.95
CA LYS A 202 -11.49 13.07 3.57
C LYS A 202 -10.11 12.93 4.24
N ALA A 203 -9.87 11.83 4.93
CA ALA A 203 -8.61 11.59 5.62
C ALA A 203 -7.47 11.24 4.66
N ILE A 204 -7.71 10.39 3.67
CA ILE A 204 -6.74 10.01 2.63
C ILE A 204 -6.36 11.24 1.80
N ASN A 205 -7.32 12.01 1.31
CA ASN A 205 -7.06 13.20 0.50
C ASN A 205 -6.20 14.22 1.24
N LYS A 206 -6.35 14.36 2.57
CA LYS A 206 -5.47 15.24 3.35
C LYS A 206 -3.99 14.83 3.27
N VAL A 207 -3.71 13.52 3.22
CA VAL A 207 -2.35 13.00 3.04
C VAL A 207 -1.87 13.18 1.60
N LEU A 208 -2.73 12.88 0.61
CA LEU A 208 -2.41 13.05 -0.81
C LEU A 208 -2.10 14.52 -1.14
N ASP A 209 -2.93 15.44 -0.65
CA ASP A 209 -2.82 16.89 -0.91
C ASP A 209 -1.59 17.53 -0.25
N ALA A 210 -0.97 16.85 0.72
CA ALA A 210 0.24 17.33 1.39
C ALA A 210 1.54 16.98 0.63
N PHE A 211 1.44 16.14 -0.40
CA PHE A 211 2.57 15.70 -1.21
C PHE A 211 2.61 16.44 -2.55
N ASP A 212 3.73 17.12 -2.82
CA ASP A 212 3.97 17.85 -4.06
C ASP A 212 4.44 16.92 -5.19
N GLY A 213 3.55 16.04 -5.68
CA GLY A 213 3.87 15.13 -6.79
C GLY A 213 2.77 14.13 -7.11
N PRO A 214 3.06 13.15 -8.00
CA PRO A 214 2.12 12.09 -8.33
C PRO A 214 1.71 11.26 -7.10
N THR A 215 0.42 10.94 -7.01
CA THR A 215 -0.16 10.18 -5.90
C THR A 215 -0.90 8.94 -6.37
N ALA A 216 -0.91 7.92 -5.52
CA ALA A 216 -1.61 6.67 -5.71
C ALA A 216 -2.36 6.26 -4.44
N VAL A 217 -3.40 5.45 -4.59
CA VAL A 217 -4.03 4.79 -3.43
C VAL A 217 -4.22 3.31 -3.74
N HIS A 218 -3.68 2.47 -2.86
CA HIS A 218 -3.85 1.03 -2.94
C HIS A 218 -5.02 0.56 -2.10
N PHE A 219 -5.86 -0.28 -2.72
CA PHE A 219 -6.96 -0.96 -2.06
C PHE A 219 -6.86 -2.46 -2.30
N CYS A 220 -6.93 -3.24 -1.23
CA CYS A 220 -6.98 -4.69 -1.27
C CYS A 220 -8.01 -5.24 -0.29
N PHE A 221 -8.36 -6.51 -0.47
CA PHE A 221 -9.23 -7.24 0.43
C PHE A 221 -8.44 -7.99 1.52
N GLY A 222 -7.17 -7.63 1.69
CA GLY A 222 -6.27 -8.16 2.71
C GLY A 222 -5.25 -9.17 2.16
N ASN A 223 -4.09 -9.20 2.83
CA ASN A 223 -3.04 -10.20 2.65
C ASN A 223 -2.40 -10.55 4.00
N TYR A 224 -3.23 -10.80 5.02
CA TYR A 224 -2.75 -11.14 6.37
C TYR A 224 -2.65 -12.66 6.47
N GLY A 225 -1.43 -13.19 6.57
CA GLY A 225 -1.21 -14.64 6.52
C GLY A 225 -1.50 -15.27 5.14
N GLY A 226 -1.44 -14.49 4.06
CA GLY A 226 -1.80 -14.96 2.71
C GLY A 226 -3.31 -15.11 2.48
N GLN A 227 -4.15 -14.50 3.30
CA GLN A 227 -5.61 -14.67 3.26
C GLN A 227 -6.33 -13.38 2.89
N THR A 228 -7.52 -13.54 2.29
CA THR A 228 -8.53 -12.49 2.15
C THR A 228 -9.22 -12.26 3.49
N ILE A 229 -9.27 -11.01 3.92
CA ILE A 229 -9.72 -10.60 5.27
C ILE A 229 -10.99 -9.78 5.20
N GLN A 230 -11.20 -9.05 4.09
CA GLN A 230 -12.39 -8.25 3.85
C GLN A 230 -13.31 -8.96 2.86
N ALA A 231 -14.60 -8.98 3.18
CA ALA A 231 -15.65 -9.26 2.21
C ALA A 231 -16.11 -7.93 1.59
N GLY A 232 -16.39 -7.89 0.29
CA GLY A 232 -16.84 -6.68 -0.38
C GLY A 232 -16.81 -6.81 -1.89
N ALA A 233 -17.10 -5.71 -2.57
CA ALA A 233 -17.08 -5.57 -4.02
C ALA A 233 -16.65 -4.13 -4.37
N TRP A 234 -16.22 -3.89 -5.61
CA TRP A 234 -15.82 -2.53 -6.05
C TRP A 234 -17.01 -1.60 -6.28
N GLN A 235 -18.17 -2.12 -6.72
CA GLN A 235 -19.33 -1.30 -7.05
C GLN A 235 -19.77 -0.37 -5.90
N PRO A 236 -19.90 -0.84 -4.64
CA PRO A 236 -20.31 0.04 -3.53
C PRO A 236 -19.29 1.13 -3.19
N LEU A 237 -18.06 1.02 -3.67
CA LEU A 237 -16.96 1.94 -3.38
C LEU A 237 -16.77 2.99 -4.49
N LEU A 238 -17.50 2.93 -5.60
CA LEU A 238 -17.26 3.82 -6.74
C LEU A 238 -17.34 5.30 -6.39
N GLU A 239 -18.32 5.72 -5.59
CA GLU A 239 -18.42 7.12 -5.14
C GLU A 239 -17.21 7.53 -4.31
N PHE A 240 -16.79 6.66 -3.40
CA PHE A 240 -15.58 6.85 -2.59
C PHE A 240 -14.33 6.94 -3.48
N LEU A 241 -14.11 5.99 -4.39
CA LEU A 241 -12.95 5.97 -5.29
C LEU A 241 -12.90 7.23 -6.16
N ASN A 242 -14.05 7.69 -6.66
CA ASN A 242 -14.17 8.90 -7.48
C ASN A 242 -13.93 10.21 -6.70
N SER A 243 -14.01 10.17 -5.37
CA SER A 243 -13.76 11.32 -4.50
C SER A 243 -12.29 11.50 -4.13
N LEU A 244 -11.42 10.54 -4.47
CA LEU A 244 -10.00 10.58 -4.11
C LEU A 244 -9.21 11.53 -5.00
N HIS A 245 -8.29 12.30 -4.40
CA HIS A 245 -7.36 13.18 -5.10
C HIS A 245 -6.11 12.43 -5.59
N ALA A 246 -6.31 11.21 -6.09
CA ALA A 246 -5.25 10.33 -6.54
C ALA A 246 -5.04 10.44 -8.06
N ASN A 247 -3.80 10.38 -8.53
CA ASN A 247 -3.54 10.27 -9.97
C ASN A 247 -3.90 8.88 -10.50
N HIS A 248 -3.68 7.82 -9.70
CA HIS A 248 -4.10 6.47 -10.05
C HIS A 248 -4.48 5.64 -8.83
N LEU A 249 -5.27 4.60 -9.05
CA LEU A 249 -5.62 3.59 -8.06
C LEU A 249 -4.80 2.31 -8.28
N VAL A 250 -4.51 1.56 -7.23
CA VAL A 250 -3.80 0.27 -7.29
C VAL A 250 -4.74 -0.79 -6.72
N LEU A 251 -5.43 -1.53 -7.57
CA LEU A 251 -6.61 -2.33 -7.19
C LEU A 251 -6.35 -3.84 -7.26
N GLU A 252 -6.67 -4.57 -6.19
CA GLU A 252 -6.74 -6.03 -6.20
C GLU A 252 -7.83 -6.52 -7.17
N LEU A 253 -7.44 -7.30 -8.20
CA LEU A 253 -8.34 -7.76 -9.26
C LEU A 253 -8.04 -9.19 -9.77
N ALA A 254 -6.84 -9.74 -9.59
CA ALA A 254 -6.46 -11.01 -10.22
C ALA A 254 -7.34 -12.20 -9.79
N HIS A 255 -7.82 -12.19 -8.54
CA HIS A 255 -8.74 -13.19 -8.00
C HIS A 255 -10.07 -12.60 -7.52
N ARG A 256 -10.61 -11.63 -8.27
CA ARG A 256 -11.90 -11.01 -7.99
C ARG A 256 -12.99 -11.48 -8.96
N PRO A 257 -14.28 -11.44 -8.56
CA PRO A 257 -15.39 -11.74 -9.47
C PRO A 257 -15.37 -10.83 -10.71
N LYS A 258 -15.87 -11.31 -11.85
CA LYS A 258 -15.91 -10.49 -13.08
C LYS A 258 -16.68 -9.18 -12.92
N ASP A 259 -17.69 -9.16 -12.05
CA ASP A 259 -18.52 -8.00 -11.75
C ASP A 259 -17.71 -6.84 -11.13
N ASP A 260 -16.61 -7.16 -10.45
CA ASP A 260 -15.71 -6.17 -9.87
C ASP A 260 -14.97 -5.39 -10.95
N LEU A 261 -14.53 -6.06 -12.01
CA LEU A 261 -13.96 -5.40 -13.19
C LEU A 261 -15.03 -4.61 -13.95
N GLN A 262 -16.27 -5.12 -14.05
CA GLN A 262 -17.37 -4.40 -14.69
C GLN A 262 -17.70 -3.08 -14.00
N ALA A 263 -17.67 -3.05 -12.66
CA ALA A 263 -17.95 -1.86 -11.87
C ALA A 263 -17.01 -0.69 -12.23
N LEU A 264 -15.75 -0.98 -12.58
CA LEU A 264 -14.73 0.04 -12.88
C LEU A 264 -14.99 0.82 -14.18
N LYS A 265 -15.97 0.41 -15.00
CA LYS A 265 -16.46 1.20 -16.15
C LYS A 265 -16.94 2.59 -15.74
N ASP A 266 -17.53 2.68 -14.55
CA ASP A 266 -18.14 3.90 -14.03
C ASP A 266 -17.15 4.73 -13.18
N LEU A 267 -15.87 4.32 -13.12
CA LEU A 267 -14.81 5.09 -12.50
C LEU A 267 -14.52 6.34 -13.34
N ASN A 268 -14.25 7.46 -12.67
CA ASN A 268 -13.90 8.73 -13.28
C ASN A 268 -12.75 8.56 -14.28
N GLN A 269 -12.94 9.11 -15.48
CA GLN A 269 -12.00 9.02 -16.59
C GLN A 269 -10.67 9.72 -16.32
N THR A 270 -10.63 10.65 -15.37
CA THR A 270 -9.40 11.35 -14.98
C THR A 270 -8.50 10.55 -14.04
N VAL A 271 -9.03 9.49 -13.42
CA VAL A 271 -8.27 8.64 -12.49
C VAL A 271 -7.69 7.46 -13.28
N GLY A 272 -6.37 7.27 -13.16
CA GLY A 272 -5.67 6.13 -13.75
C GLY A 272 -5.97 4.82 -13.02
N ILE A 273 -5.98 3.71 -13.75
CA ILE A 273 -6.23 2.38 -13.16
C ILE A 273 -4.93 1.57 -13.16
N GLY A 274 -4.53 1.16 -11.96
CA GLY A 274 -3.59 0.08 -11.70
C GLY A 274 -4.37 -1.22 -11.56
N LEU A 275 -4.05 -2.17 -12.44
CA LEU A 275 -4.69 -3.48 -12.53
C LEU A 275 -3.85 -4.54 -11.80
N GLY A 276 -4.41 -5.10 -10.73
CA GLY A 276 -3.89 -6.30 -10.08
C GLY A 276 -4.01 -7.51 -11.00
N VAL A 277 -2.87 -8.10 -11.40
CA VAL A 277 -2.79 -9.24 -12.34
C VAL A 277 -1.92 -10.39 -11.83
N VAL A 278 -1.35 -10.26 -10.64
CA VAL A 278 -0.53 -11.29 -9.99
C VAL A 278 -1.08 -11.55 -8.61
N ASP A 279 -1.40 -12.81 -8.32
CA ASP A 279 -1.90 -13.22 -7.01
C ASP A 279 -0.74 -13.46 -6.06
N ILE A 280 -0.74 -12.74 -4.94
CA ILE A 280 0.27 -12.89 -3.90
C ILE A 280 -0.12 -13.89 -2.80
N LYS A 281 -1.34 -14.44 -2.86
CA LYS A 281 -1.85 -15.41 -1.88
C LYS A 281 -1.46 -16.85 -2.22
N VAL A 282 -0.92 -17.09 -3.42
CA VAL A 282 -0.45 -18.39 -3.89
C VAL A 282 1.01 -18.35 -4.36
N ASN A 283 1.68 -19.51 -4.33
CA ASN A 283 3.07 -19.66 -4.77
C ASN A 283 3.23 -19.92 -6.27
N GLU A 284 2.14 -20.28 -6.95
CA GLU A 284 2.14 -20.48 -8.40
C GLU A 284 2.49 -19.17 -9.10
N VAL A 285 3.39 -19.22 -10.07
CA VAL A 285 3.81 -18.05 -10.83
C VAL A 285 2.96 -17.98 -12.09
N GLU A 286 2.33 -16.84 -12.31
CA GLU A 286 1.51 -16.56 -13.50
C GLU A 286 2.35 -16.66 -14.77
N THR A 287 1.72 -17.06 -15.88
CA THR A 287 2.36 -16.99 -17.20
C THR A 287 2.26 -15.57 -17.77
N ALA A 288 3.15 -15.24 -18.71
CA ALA A 288 3.06 -13.95 -19.41
C ALA A 288 1.75 -13.84 -20.19
N GLU A 289 1.26 -14.97 -20.74
CA GLU A 289 0.01 -15.09 -21.47
C GLU A 289 -1.21 -14.81 -20.57
N ASP A 290 -1.26 -15.36 -19.36
CA ASP A 290 -2.35 -15.11 -18.41
C ASP A 290 -2.44 -13.62 -18.05
N ILE A 291 -1.28 -12.98 -17.85
CA ILE A 291 -1.19 -11.56 -17.52
C ILE A 291 -1.60 -10.70 -18.72
N ALA A 292 -1.11 -11.01 -19.92
CA ALA A 292 -1.49 -10.30 -21.14
C ALA A 292 -2.99 -10.42 -21.42
N GLN A 293 -3.58 -11.60 -21.22
CA GLN A 293 -5.03 -11.81 -21.35
C GLN A 293 -5.80 -11.00 -20.32
N SER A 294 -5.32 -10.92 -19.08
CA SER A 294 -5.94 -10.11 -18.03
C SER A 294 -5.98 -8.62 -18.38
N ILE A 295 -4.90 -8.10 -18.98
CA ILE A 295 -4.85 -6.72 -19.49
C ILE A 295 -5.85 -6.54 -20.64
N GLU A 296 -5.87 -7.46 -21.60
CA GLU A 296 -6.79 -7.39 -22.74
C GLU A 296 -8.26 -7.42 -22.29
N ASP A 297 -8.60 -8.29 -21.35
CA ASP A 297 -9.95 -8.41 -20.80
C ASP A 297 -10.35 -7.15 -20.02
N ALA A 298 -9.43 -6.57 -19.25
CA ALA A 298 -9.66 -5.30 -18.57
C ALA A 298 -9.95 -4.19 -19.58
N GLU A 299 -9.06 -3.96 -20.54
CA GLU A 299 -9.20 -2.89 -21.54
C GLU A 299 -10.48 -3.03 -22.40
N LYS A 300 -10.92 -4.26 -22.71
CA LYS A 300 -12.22 -4.52 -23.36
C LYS A 300 -13.42 -4.07 -22.51
N VAL A 301 -13.29 -4.16 -21.19
CA VAL A 301 -14.36 -3.81 -20.24
C VAL A 301 -14.32 -2.32 -19.92
N ILE A 302 -13.21 -1.81 -19.40
CA ILE A 302 -13.11 -0.44 -18.88
C ILE A 302 -12.79 0.61 -19.95
N GLY A 303 -12.32 0.18 -21.13
CA GLY A 303 -11.99 1.04 -22.27
C GLY A 303 -10.48 1.06 -22.57
N ALA A 304 -10.14 1.27 -23.84
CA ALA A 304 -8.75 1.29 -24.29
C ALA A 304 -7.96 2.48 -23.70
N GLY A 305 -6.73 2.22 -23.23
CA GLY A 305 -5.83 3.19 -22.61
C GLY A 305 -6.20 3.55 -21.16
N ARG A 306 -7.07 2.78 -20.49
CA ARG A 306 -7.48 3.05 -19.11
C ARG A 306 -6.56 2.41 -18.08
N VAL A 307 -5.97 1.26 -18.41
CA VAL A 307 -4.94 0.61 -17.60
C VAL A 307 -3.64 1.39 -17.77
N GLN A 308 -3.21 2.09 -16.72
CA GLN A 308 -1.94 2.82 -16.70
C GLN A 308 -0.83 2.02 -16.03
N TYR A 309 -1.20 1.18 -15.07
CA TYR A 309 -0.26 0.32 -14.36
C TYR A 309 -0.75 -1.11 -14.30
N ILE A 310 0.17 -2.06 -14.28
CA ILE A 310 -0.09 -3.41 -13.78
C ILE A 310 0.80 -3.71 -12.58
N HIS A 311 0.28 -4.53 -11.66
CA HIS A 311 0.95 -4.84 -10.40
C HIS A 311 0.44 -6.16 -9.80
N PRO A 312 1.12 -6.73 -8.80
CA PRO A 312 0.54 -7.73 -7.91
C PRO A 312 -0.66 -7.19 -7.11
N ASP A 313 -1.60 -8.05 -6.74
CA ASP A 313 -2.82 -7.70 -6.00
C ASP A 313 -2.55 -7.05 -4.63
N CYS A 314 -1.41 -7.35 -3.98
CA CYS A 314 -0.98 -6.75 -2.73
C CYS A 314 0.56 -6.85 -2.61
N GLY A 315 1.14 -6.36 -1.50
CA GLY A 315 2.57 -6.50 -1.20
C GLY A 315 3.05 -7.96 -1.06
N PHE A 316 4.33 -8.21 -1.36
CA PHE A 316 4.92 -9.55 -1.44
C PHE A 316 5.44 -10.11 -0.10
N TRP A 317 5.35 -9.40 1.02
CA TRP A 317 6.00 -9.78 2.29
C TRP A 317 5.71 -11.21 2.79
N MET A 318 4.56 -11.79 2.42
CA MET A 318 4.17 -13.16 2.76
C MET A 318 4.86 -14.24 1.90
N LEU A 319 5.35 -13.89 0.72
CA LEU A 319 5.93 -14.84 -0.23
C LEU A 319 7.43 -15.03 0.01
N LYS A 320 7.96 -16.18 -0.43
CA LYS A 320 9.41 -16.36 -0.50
C LYS A 320 9.99 -15.51 -1.63
N ARG A 321 11.20 -14.98 -1.42
CA ARG A 321 11.87 -14.12 -2.41
C ARG A 321 12.00 -14.78 -3.79
N SER A 322 12.29 -16.07 -3.84
CA SER A 322 12.35 -16.83 -5.11
C SER A 322 11.03 -16.88 -5.87
N VAL A 323 9.89 -16.77 -5.18
CA VAL A 323 8.56 -16.69 -5.81
C VAL A 323 8.29 -15.25 -6.26
N ALA A 324 8.53 -14.28 -5.38
CA ALA A 324 8.32 -12.86 -5.69
C ALA A 324 9.14 -12.43 -6.93
N ASP A 325 10.43 -12.78 -6.99
CA ASP A 325 11.32 -12.45 -8.11
C ASP A 325 10.80 -13.00 -9.45
N ARG A 326 10.23 -14.22 -9.44
CA ARG A 326 9.65 -14.85 -10.65
C ARG A 326 8.32 -14.21 -11.06
N LYS A 327 7.49 -13.84 -10.08
CA LYS A 327 6.21 -13.16 -10.32
C LYS A 327 6.39 -11.78 -10.95
N ILE A 328 7.35 -10.99 -10.47
CA ILE A 328 7.61 -9.66 -11.06
C ILE A 328 8.23 -9.75 -12.46
N ALA A 329 9.02 -10.79 -12.74
CA ALA A 329 9.53 -11.05 -14.09
C ALA A 329 8.39 -11.43 -15.05
N ALA A 330 7.49 -12.32 -14.63
CA ALA A 330 6.31 -12.69 -15.41
C ALA A 330 5.40 -11.47 -15.65
N LEU A 331 5.21 -10.61 -14.65
CA LEU A 331 4.47 -9.34 -14.76
C LEU A 331 4.99 -8.47 -15.91
N ALA A 332 6.29 -8.20 -15.95
CA ALA A 332 6.89 -7.40 -17.02
C ALA A 332 6.78 -8.07 -18.39
N MET A 333 7.02 -9.39 -18.46
CA MET A 333 6.87 -10.16 -19.70
C MET A 333 5.44 -10.12 -20.24
N GLY A 334 4.43 -10.25 -19.36
CA GLY A 334 3.02 -10.18 -19.74
C GLY A 334 2.60 -8.80 -20.24
N ARG A 335 3.10 -7.73 -19.59
CA ARG A 335 2.94 -6.35 -20.09
C ARG A 335 3.51 -6.20 -21.49
N ASP A 336 4.76 -6.62 -21.69
CA ASP A 336 5.45 -6.45 -22.97
C ASP A 336 4.79 -7.29 -24.07
N LEU A 337 4.33 -8.51 -23.75
CA LEU A 337 3.56 -9.36 -24.66
C LEU A 337 2.27 -8.67 -25.12
N TYR A 338 1.49 -8.08 -24.20
CA TYR A 338 0.28 -7.34 -24.54
C TYR A 338 0.56 -6.13 -25.44
N LEU A 339 1.66 -5.41 -25.17
CA LEU A 339 2.08 -4.25 -25.97
C LEU A 339 2.81 -4.61 -27.27
N GLY A 340 3.05 -5.90 -27.55
CA GLY A 340 3.74 -6.38 -28.74
C GLY A 340 5.22 -5.99 -28.81
N ARG A 341 5.92 -6.02 -27.66
CA ARG A 341 7.34 -5.66 -27.52
C ARG A 341 8.26 -6.87 -27.43
#